data_AF-A0A1C7HU93-F1
#
_entry.id   AF-A0A1C7HU93-F1
#
_cell.length_a   1.000
_cell.length_b   1.000
_cell.length_c   1.000
_cell.angle_alpha   90.00
_cell.angle_beta   90.00
_cell.angle_gamma   90.00
#
_symmetry.space_group_name_H-M   'P 1'
#
loop_
_entity.id
_entity.type
_entity.pdbx_description
1 polymer ?
#
loop_
_entity_poly.entity_id
_entity_poly.type
_entity_poly.pdbx_seq_one_letter_code
_entity_poly.pdbx_strand_id
1 'polypeptide(L)'
;MNKSSIIGVYNASAQEISIDYNGFNYLVVFGEHVNGGYFAIINHSVCGDLAGLKDVGYNAESIGNAVKNYDTGKVLALAIAAFAEV
;
A
#
# COMPACT_ATOMS: atom_id res chain seq x y z
N MET A 1 -34.85 -6.27 -2.76
CA MET A 1 -33.54 -5.64 -2.95
C MET A 1 -33.29 -4.72 -1.77
N ASN A 2 -32.27 -4.98 -0.96
CA ASN A 2 -31.81 -4.00 0.02
C ASN A 2 -31.21 -2.83 -0.77
N LYS A 3 -31.67 -1.60 -0.49
CA LYS A 3 -31.07 -0.40 -1.06
C LYS A 3 -29.71 -0.18 -0.40
N SER A 4 -28.64 -0.16 -1.19
CA SER A 4 -27.36 0.36 -0.74
C SER A 4 -27.44 1.88 -0.65
N SER A 5 -26.95 2.45 0.45
CA SER A 5 -26.83 3.90 0.64
C SER A 5 -25.38 4.25 0.94
N ILE A 6 -24.84 5.29 0.31
CA ILE A 6 -23.55 5.86 0.66
C ILE A 6 -23.74 6.63 1.98
N ILE A 7 -23.01 6.24 3.04
CA ILE A 7 -23.10 6.85 4.37
C ILE A 7 -22.03 7.93 4.63
N GLY A 8 -21.03 8.02 3.75
CA GLY A 8 -19.93 8.98 3.86
C GLY A 8 -19.11 9.04 2.58
N VAL A 9 -18.57 10.23 2.30
CA VAL A 9 -17.60 10.48 1.21
C VAL A 9 -16.42 11.18 1.85
N TYR A 10 -15.23 10.60 1.69
CA TYR A 10 -14.00 11.08 2.31
C TYR A 10 -12.94 11.28 1.24
N ASN A 11 -12.06 12.26 1.46
CA ASN A 11 -10.89 12.43 0.62
C ASN A 11 -9.87 11.32 0.92
N ALA A 12 -9.21 10.82 -0.12
CA ALA A 12 -8.06 9.94 -0.01
C ALA A 12 -6.94 10.49 -0.89
N SER A 13 -5.69 10.30 -0.48
CA SER A 13 -4.52 10.61 -1.30
C SER A 13 -4.10 9.38 -2.11
N ALA A 14 -3.42 9.61 -3.23
CA ALA A 14 -2.85 8.55 -4.04
C ALA A 14 -1.56 9.02 -4.70
N GLN A 15 -0.50 8.21 -4.58
CA GLN A 15 0.75 8.31 -5.31
C GLN A 15 1.04 6.93 -5.92
N GLU A 16 1.75 6.89 -7.03
CA GLU A 16 2.19 5.65 -7.66
C GLU A 16 3.71 5.65 -7.81
N ILE A 17 4.34 4.55 -7.39
CA ILE A 17 5.77 4.29 -7.58
C ILE A 17 5.98 2.93 -8.23
N SER A 18 7.00 2.84 -9.08
CA SER A 18 7.45 1.59 -9.69
C SER A 18 8.73 1.14 -9.02
N ILE A 19 8.72 -0.06 -8.43
CA ILE A 19 9.87 -0.62 -7.70
C ILE A 19 10.34 -1.89 -8.41
N ASP A 20 11.59 -1.90 -8.88
CA ASP A 20 12.23 -3.10 -9.41
C ASP A 20 13.02 -3.81 -8.31
N TYR A 21 12.65 -5.05 -8.01
CA TYR A 21 13.32 -5.85 -6.99
C TYR A 21 13.24 -7.35 -7.29
N ASN A 22 14.38 -8.04 -7.17
CA ASN A 22 14.51 -9.48 -7.33
C ASN A 22 13.93 -10.04 -8.66
N GLY A 23 14.12 -9.30 -9.76
CA GLY A 23 13.62 -9.70 -11.08
C GLY A 23 12.13 -9.46 -11.33
N PHE A 24 11.43 -8.80 -10.39
CA PHE A 24 10.04 -8.39 -10.53
C PHE A 24 9.93 -6.87 -10.49
N ASN A 25 8.89 -6.37 -11.15
CA ASN A 25 8.45 -4.99 -11.06
C ASN A 25 7.19 -4.91 -10.21
N TYR A 26 7.10 -3.94 -9.31
CA TYR A 26 5.94 -3.69 -8.44
C TYR A 26 5.41 -2.28 -8.70
N LEU A 27 4.23 -2.18 -9.32
CA LEU A 27 3.51 -0.91 -9.55
C LEU A 27 2.61 -0.64 -8.33
N VAL A 28 3.14 0.11 -7.38
CA VAL A 28 2.54 0.33 -6.06
C VAL A 28 1.84 1.68 -6.04
N VAL A 29 0.50 1.66 -5.98
CA VAL A 29 -0.32 2.82 -5.64
C VAL A 29 -0.52 2.84 -4.13
N PHE A 30 -0.23 3.95 -3.46
CA PHE A 30 -0.38 4.07 -2.01
C PHE A 30 -0.83 5.47 -1.61
N GLY A 31 -1.30 5.61 -0.38
CA GLY A 31 -1.70 6.89 0.19
C GLY A 31 -2.38 6.71 1.53
N GLU A 32 -3.15 7.71 1.94
CA GLU A 32 -3.95 7.69 3.17
C GLU A 32 -5.43 7.87 2.85
N HIS A 33 -6.28 7.18 3.60
CA HIS A 33 -7.72 7.35 3.61
C HIS A 33 -8.21 7.45 5.06
N VAL A 34 -9.54 7.50 5.25
CA VAL A 34 -10.19 7.74 6.55
C VAL A 34 -9.74 6.80 7.69
N ASN A 35 -9.18 5.61 7.39
CA ASN A 35 -8.75 4.63 8.39
C ASN A 35 -7.23 4.42 8.45
N GLY A 36 -6.42 5.25 7.80
CA GLY A 36 -4.96 5.14 7.77
C GLY A 36 -4.40 4.96 6.37
N GLY A 37 -3.18 4.43 6.30
CA GLY A 37 -2.51 4.21 5.03
C GLY A 37 -3.04 2.99 4.27
N TYR A 38 -2.82 2.95 2.96
CA TYR A 38 -3.14 1.80 2.13
C TYR A 38 -2.10 1.60 1.03
N PHE A 39 -2.07 0.40 0.46
CA PHE A 39 -1.34 0.12 -0.77
C PHE A 39 -2.14 -0.79 -1.70
N ALA A 40 -1.86 -0.69 -2.99
CA ALA A 40 -2.30 -1.61 -4.03
C ALA A 40 -1.14 -1.83 -5.01
N ILE A 41 -0.76 -3.08 -5.22
CA ILE A 41 0.21 -3.49 -6.23
C ILE A 41 -0.56 -3.98 -7.45
N ILE A 42 -0.81 -3.07 -8.39
CA ILE A 42 -1.80 -3.27 -9.47
C ILE A 42 -1.42 -4.47 -10.35
N ASN A 43 -0.16 -4.54 -10.77
CA ASN A 43 0.34 -5.60 -11.64
C ASN A 43 0.51 -6.97 -10.93
N HIS A 44 0.35 -7.04 -9.61
CA HIS A 44 0.31 -8.29 -8.85
C HIS A 44 -1.09 -8.61 -8.30
N SER A 45 -2.10 -7.76 -8.55
CA SER A 45 -3.49 -7.95 -8.08
C SER A 45 -3.61 -8.14 -6.57
N VAL A 46 -2.81 -7.41 -5.79
CA VAL A 46 -2.85 -7.44 -4.32
C VAL A 46 -2.96 -6.04 -3.74
N CYS A 47 -3.58 -5.92 -2.57
CA CYS A 47 -3.71 -4.68 -1.81
C CYS A 47 -3.81 -4.97 -0.31
N GLY A 48 -3.69 -3.94 0.51
CA GLY A 48 -3.87 -4.06 1.95
C GLY A 48 -3.74 -2.72 2.67
N ASP A 49 -3.91 -2.79 3.98
CA ASP A 49 -3.80 -1.63 4.88
C ASP A 49 -2.33 -1.39 5.25
N LEU A 50 -1.99 -0.12 5.45
CA LEU A 50 -0.76 0.34 6.09
C LEU A 50 -1.16 1.01 7.42
N ALA A 51 -0.23 1.12 8.36
CA ALA A 51 -0.49 1.92 9.56
C ALA A 51 -0.44 3.41 9.20
N GLY A 52 0.74 4.00 9.24
CA GLY A 52 1.06 5.25 8.55
C GLY A 52 2.12 4.99 7.49
N LEU A 53 2.28 5.89 6.52
CA LEU A 53 3.24 5.69 5.41
C LEU A 53 4.69 5.48 5.87
N LYS A 54 5.05 5.97 7.06
CA LYS A 54 6.40 5.84 7.65
C LYS A 54 6.60 4.63 8.59
N ASP A 55 5.56 3.86 8.91
CA ASP A 55 5.68 2.68 9.78
C ASP A 55 6.22 1.47 8.99
N VAL A 56 7.53 1.40 8.82
CA VAL A 56 8.18 0.33 8.05
C VAL A 56 7.91 -1.05 8.67
N GLY A 57 7.78 -1.16 9.99
CA GLY A 57 7.63 -2.46 10.67
C GLY A 57 6.30 -3.12 10.33
N TYR A 58 5.20 -2.43 10.62
CA TYR A 58 3.86 -2.93 10.30
C TYR A 58 3.66 -3.06 8.79
N ASN A 59 4.11 -2.07 8.02
CA ASN A 59 3.91 -2.06 6.56
C ASN A 59 4.68 -3.20 5.88
N ALA A 60 5.88 -3.56 6.37
CA ALA A 60 6.63 -4.71 5.85
C ALA A 60 5.87 -6.03 6.04
N GLU A 61 5.23 -6.21 7.20
CA GLU A 61 4.41 -7.39 7.48
C GLU A 61 3.14 -7.42 6.60
N SER A 62 2.40 -6.31 6.53
CA SER A 62 1.17 -6.22 5.72
C SER A 62 1.44 -6.47 4.24
N ILE A 63 2.42 -5.76 3.66
CA ILE A 63 2.81 -5.94 2.25
C ILE A 63 3.39 -7.34 2.04
N GLY A 64 4.24 -7.79 2.97
CA GLY A 64 4.86 -9.11 2.91
C GLY A 64 3.83 -10.25 2.90
N ASN A 65 2.74 -10.11 3.66
CA ASN A 65 1.62 -11.06 3.62
C ASN A 65 0.89 -11.04 2.27
N ALA A 66 0.67 -9.86 1.70
CA ALA A 66 0.01 -9.71 0.41
C ALA A 66 0.83 -10.32 -0.74
N VAL A 67 2.14 -10.06 -0.78
CA VAL A 67 3.06 -10.63 -1.80
C VAL A 67 3.62 -12.00 -1.43
N LYS A 68 3.25 -12.52 -0.24
CA LYS A 68 3.72 -13.80 0.31
C LYS A 68 5.25 -13.90 0.45
N ASN A 69 5.90 -12.78 0.73
CA ASN A 69 7.35 -12.69 0.91
C ASN A 69 7.72 -11.48 1.80
N TYR A 70 8.19 -11.74 3.02
CA TYR A 70 8.52 -10.69 3.98
C TYR A 70 9.65 -9.75 3.52
N ASP A 71 10.71 -10.29 2.92
CA ASP A 71 11.85 -9.47 2.46
C ASP A 71 11.43 -8.49 1.36
N THR A 72 10.59 -8.96 0.44
CA THR A 72 9.95 -8.11 -0.58
C THR A 72 9.07 -7.05 0.09
N GLY A 73 8.21 -7.46 1.03
CA GLY A 73 7.38 -6.54 1.80
C GLY A 73 8.18 -5.44 2.49
N LYS A 74 9.31 -5.80 3.11
CA LYS A 74 10.23 -4.86 3.76
C LYS A 74 10.84 -3.86 2.78
N VAL A 75 11.28 -4.31 1.60
CA VAL A 75 11.83 -3.42 0.55
C VAL A 75 10.77 -2.43 0.07
N LEU A 76 9.56 -2.92 -0.20
CA LEU A 76 8.46 -2.07 -0.66
C LEU A 76 8.03 -1.05 0.43
N ALA A 77 7.95 -1.48 1.68
CA ALA A 77 7.64 -0.60 2.82
C ALA A 77 8.68 0.51 3.00
N LEU A 78 9.98 0.19 2.86
CA LEU A 78 11.05 1.18 2.90
C LEU A 78 10.95 2.19 1.75
N ALA A 79 10.64 1.73 0.54
CA ALA A 79 10.48 2.60 -0.62
C ALA A 79 9.29 3.56 -0.46
N ILE A 80 8.14 3.07 0.03
CA ILE A 80 6.97 3.89 0.35
C ILE A 80 7.34 4.96 1.40
N ALA A 81 7.97 4.55 2.50
CA ALA A 81 8.34 5.48 3.58
C ALA A 81 9.31 6.58 3.11
N ALA A 82 10.25 6.25 2.22
CA ALA A 82 11.18 7.22 1.64
C ALA A 82 10.51 8.18 0.65
N PHE A 83 9.57 7.71 -0.17
CA PHE A 83 8.89 8.57 -1.15
C PHE A 83 7.84 9.47 -0.50
N ALA A 84 7.20 9.03 0.59
CA ALA A 84 6.27 9.84 1.37
C ALA A 84 6.93 11.07 2.06
N GLU A 85 8.25 11.24 1.95
CA GLU A 85 8.97 12.44 2.42
C GLU A 85 8.98 13.60 1.41
N VAL A 86 8.49 13.38 0.18
CA VAL A 86 8.47 14.35 -0.92
C VAL A 86 7.08 14.94 -1.11
#